data_AF-A0AAU6KSE4-F1
#
_entry.id   AF-A0AAU6KSE4-F1
#
_cell.length_a   1.000
_cell.length_b   1.000
_cell.length_c   1.000
_cell.angle_alpha   90.00
_cell.angle_beta   90.00
_cell.angle_gamma   90.00
#
_symmetry.space_group_name_H-M   'P 1'
#
loop_
_entity.id
_entity.type
_entity.pdbx_description
1 polymer ?
#
loop_
_entity_poly.entity_id
_entity_poly.type
_entity_poly.pdbx_seq_one_letter_code
_entity_poly.pdbx_strand_id
1 'polypeptide(L)'
;MSITNMPPFIPGLELSRRFYTEAVRPLLEEASPAIPHSAARLGSGSEVLGFDTPRSADHEWGPRLQLFLRRQDVSRHAGRIRHVLAEHLPKTFHGYPTHFAPTGDRDIRVMQVTDRPVHHRVEVTHLSAWFTDTLGFVPSSGITPTDWLATPTQLLAEVTGGAVFHDGLGELAPLRTALRWYPHDIWLHVLACQWQRISQEEAFVGRCGEVGDELGSAMVAARLVRDLMRLCLLMDRRYPPYSKWLGSAFARTPLGPRLTPDLTAALAATDWRSREQHLAHAYETIAGLHNQLGLTDRVDPATRPYHSGPFQVLRADRFTKALRARITDPALRDLLPVGSVDQFLDSTDVLSRPKLTRAASHTMQKSEREWT
;
A
#
# COMPACT_ATOMS: atom_id res chain seq x y z
N MET A 1 -36.26 5.81 -7.21
CA MET A 1 -36.09 4.76 -6.19
C MET A 1 -35.73 5.45 -4.88
N SER A 2 -36.57 5.27 -3.86
CA SER A 2 -36.51 6.00 -2.58
C SER A 2 -35.24 5.66 -1.78
N ILE A 3 -34.65 6.66 -1.12
CA ILE A 3 -33.44 6.59 -0.27
C ILE A 3 -33.76 5.94 1.10
N THR A 4 -34.67 4.97 1.13
CA THR A 4 -35.24 4.41 2.35
C THR A 4 -35.20 2.90 2.30
N ASN A 5 -34.00 2.33 2.51
CA ASN A 5 -33.71 1.21 3.42
C ASN A 5 -32.29 0.65 3.18
N MET A 6 -31.26 1.50 3.10
CA MET A 6 -29.88 0.97 3.13
C MET A 6 -29.57 0.47 4.54
N PRO A 7 -29.03 -0.75 4.71
CA PRO A 7 -28.64 -1.23 6.03
C PRO A 7 -27.59 -0.29 6.66
N PRO A 8 -27.53 -0.18 8.00
CA PRO A 8 -26.45 0.53 8.67
C PRO A 8 -25.10 0.04 8.15
N PHE A 9 -24.20 0.97 7.83
CA PHE A 9 -22.90 0.62 7.26
C PHE A 9 -22.07 -0.20 8.24
N ILE A 10 -21.64 -1.38 7.79
CA ILE A 10 -20.72 -2.25 8.52
C ILE A 10 -19.36 -2.17 7.82
N PRO A 11 -18.26 -1.79 8.49
CA PRO A 11 -16.93 -1.83 7.89
C PRO A 11 -16.62 -3.19 7.27
N GLY A 12 -16.03 -3.22 6.08
CA GLY A 12 -15.93 -4.42 5.25
C GLY A 12 -15.13 -5.56 5.88
N LEU A 13 -14.11 -5.26 6.69
CA LEU A 13 -13.39 -6.29 7.48
C LEU A 13 -14.28 -6.92 8.55
N GLU A 14 -15.16 -6.14 9.18
CA GLU A 14 -16.12 -6.65 10.15
C GLU A 14 -17.22 -7.45 9.46
N LEU A 15 -17.74 -6.96 8.32
CA LEU A 15 -18.70 -7.69 7.50
C LEU A 15 -18.13 -9.05 7.04
N SER A 16 -16.87 -9.07 6.59
CA SER A 16 -16.18 -10.29 6.15
C SER A 16 -15.95 -11.27 7.31
N ARG A 17 -15.64 -10.78 8.51
CA ARG A 17 -15.49 -11.61 9.73
C ARG A 17 -16.79 -12.31 10.10
N ARG A 18 -17.89 -11.56 10.10
CA ARG A 18 -19.24 -12.10 10.34
C ARG A 18 -19.61 -13.09 9.25
N PHE A 19 -19.35 -12.75 7.98
CA PHE A 19 -19.65 -13.60 6.85
C PHE A 19 -18.93 -14.94 6.92
N TYR A 20 -17.64 -14.93 7.32
CA TYR A 20 -16.90 -16.15 7.61
C TYR A 20 -17.60 -16.98 8.68
N THR A 21 -17.86 -16.38 9.84
CA THR A 21 -18.27 -17.09 11.05
C THR A 21 -19.71 -17.63 10.95
N GLU A 22 -20.61 -16.81 10.42
CA GLU A 22 -22.06 -17.05 10.43
C GLU A 22 -22.54 -17.81 9.18
N ALA A 23 -21.88 -17.64 8.03
CA ALA A 23 -22.35 -18.21 6.76
C ALA A 23 -21.35 -19.18 6.12
N VAL A 24 -20.09 -18.77 5.93
CA VAL A 24 -19.12 -19.59 5.18
C VAL A 24 -18.64 -20.81 5.97
N ARG A 25 -18.31 -20.66 7.26
CA ARG A 25 -17.76 -21.73 8.09
C ARG A 25 -18.74 -22.91 8.26
N PRO A 26 -20.05 -22.70 8.55
CA PRO A 26 -21.00 -23.81 8.61
C PRO A 26 -21.13 -24.56 7.28
N LEU A 27 -21.19 -23.85 6.15
CA LEU A 27 -21.29 -24.45 4.83
C LEU A 27 -20.00 -25.16 4.39
N LEU A 28 -18.84 -24.68 4.86
CA LEU A 28 -17.58 -25.37 4.68
C LEU A 28 -17.57 -26.72 5.41
N GLU A 29 -18.09 -26.76 6.63
CA GLU A 29 -18.20 -28.01 7.41
C GLU A 29 -19.15 -29.00 6.72
N GLU A 30 -20.27 -28.53 6.14
CA GLU A 30 -21.17 -29.37 5.32
C GLU A 30 -20.47 -29.91 4.06
N ALA A 31 -19.75 -29.05 3.34
CA ALA A 31 -19.11 -29.40 2.09
C ALA A 31 -17.89 -30.32 2.29
N SER A 32 -17.15 -30.12 3.36
CA SER A 32 -15.91 -30.83 3.66
C SER A 32 -15.63 -30.85 5.17
N PRO A 33 -16.23 -31.79 5.91
CA PRO A 33 -16.13 -31.85 7.37
C PRO A 33 -14.69 -31.87 7.88
N ALA A 34 -14.42 -31.10 8.94
CA ALA A 34 -13.13 -30.99 9.61
C ALA A 34 -11.92 -30.66 8.72
N ILE A 35 -12.13 -30.06 7.53
CA ILE A 35 -11.02 -29.71 6.64
C ILE A 35 -10.12 -28.64 7.28
N PRO A 36 -8.80 -28.88 7.40
CA PRO A 36 -7.86 -27.86 7.83
C PRO A 36 -7.87 -26.69 6.83
N HIS A 37 -8.13 -25.49 7.33
CA HIS A 37 -8.21 -24.30 6.48
C HIS A 37 -7.78 -23.05 7.24
N SER A 38 -7.53 -21.98 6.50
CA SER A 38 -7.41 -20.63 7.04
C SER A 38 -8.39 -19.73 6.30
N ALA A 39 -8.93 -18.72 6.98
CA ALA A 39 -9.84 -17.75 6.40
C ALA A 39 -9.40 -16.34 6.75
N ALA A 40 -9.36 -15.47 5.74
CA ALA A 40 -8.87 -14.11 5.88
C ALA A 40 -9.52 -13.18 4.85
N ARG A 41 -9.40 -11.88 5.07
CA ARG A 41 -9.69 -10.85 4.08
C ARG A 41 -8.41 -10.05 3.83
N LEU A 42 -7.74 -10.37 2.73
CA LEU A 42 -6.45 -9.82 2.28
C LEU A 42 -6.51 -9.41 0.79
N GLY A 43 -5.58 -8.57 0.34
CA GLY A 43 -5.48 -8.12 -1.06
C GLY A 43 -6.19 -6.80 -1.30
N SER A 44 -6.57 -6.51 -2.55
CA SER A 44 -7.16 -5.22 -2.93
C SER A 44 -8.47 -4.92 -2.21
N GLY A 45 -8.78 -3.63 -1.99
CA GLY A 45 -10.04 -3.17 -1.41
C GLY A 45 -9.83 -2.08 -0.36
N SER A 46 -10.71 -1.06 -0.35
CA SER A 46 -10.61 0.03 0.63
C SER A 46 -10.80 -0.44 2.07
N GLU A 47 -11.58 -1.51 2.26
CA GLU A 47 -11.85 -2.09 3.57
C GLU A 47 -10.62 -2.71 4.21
N VAL A 48 -9.71 -3.24 3.39
CA VAL A 48 -8.48 -3.90 3.85
C VAL A 48 -7.57 -2.91 4.58
N LEU A 49 -7.62 -1.63 4.23
CA LEU A 49 -6.88 -0.56 4.90
C LEU A 49 -7.76 0.28 5.86
N GLY A 50 -9.04 -0.08 6.01
CA GLY A 50 -10.01 0.64 6.84
C GLY A 50 -10.31 2.04 6.32
N PHE A 51 -10.37 2.22 5.00
CA PHE A 51 -10.77 3.47 4.33
C PHE A 51 -12.12 3.34 3.63
N ASP A 52 -12.80 2.21 3.77
CA ASP A 52 -14.10 2.00 3.16
C ASP A 52 -15.17 2.88 3.80
N THR A 53 -16.14 3.23 2.96
CA THR A 53 -17.27 4.08 3.31
C THR A 53 -18.54 3.44 2.76
N PRO A 54 -19.75 3.92 3.11
CA PRO A 54 -20.97 3.44 2.48
C PRO A 54 -20.95 3.45 0.95
N ARG A 55 -20.20 4.39 0.35
CA ARG A 55 -20.03 4.46 -1.12
C ARG A 55 -19.26 3.26 -1.67
N SER A 56 -18.31 2.69 -0.92
CA SER A 56 -17.51 1.55 -1.39
C SER A 56 -18.37 0.34 -1.76
N ALA A 57 -19.60 0.23 -1.25
CA ALA A 57 -20.52 -0.85 -1.59
C ALA A 57 -21.02 -0.82 -3.05
N ASP A 58 -20.66 0.20 -3.84
CA ASP A 58 -21.04 0.31 -5.24
C ASP A 58 -20.33 -0.69 -6.17
N HIS A 59 -19.13 -1.18 -5.82
CA HIS A 59 -18.40 -2.25 -6.51
C HIS A 59 -17.28 -2.86 -5.66
N GLU A 60 -16.92 -4.11 -5.92
CA GLU A 60 -15.75 -4.79 -5.33
C GLU A 60 -15.64 -4.74 -3.79
N TRP A 61 -16.76 -4.54 -3.11
CA TRP A 61 -16.88 -4.52 -1.65
C TRP A 61 -18.11 -5.34 -1.25
N GLY A 62 -18.07 -5.97 -0.07
CA GLY A 62 -19.21 -6.71 0.47
C GLY A 62 -18.82 -7.98 1.23
N PRO A 63 -19.72 -8.96 1.36
CA PRO A 63 -19.42 -10.26 1.97
C PRO A 63 -18.45 -11.07 1.09
N ARG A 64 -17.15 -10.93 1.34
CA ARG A 64 -16.06 -11.56 0.56
C ARG A 64 -14.89 -11.94 1.45
N LEU A 65 -14.17 -13.01 1.11
CA LEU A 65 -12.98 -13.46 1.84
C LEU A 65 -12.16 -14.46 1.02
N GLN A 66 -10.95 -14.75 1.46
CA GLN A 66 -10.14 -15.88 1.03
C GLN A 66 -10.29 -17.06 2.00
N LEU A 67 -10.49 -18.24 1.44
CA LEU A 67 -10.46 -19.52 2.12
C LEU A 67 -9.27 -20.33 1.60
N PHE A 68 -8.25 -20.47 2.44
CA PHE A 68 -7.02 -21.18 2.13
C PHE A 68 -7.10 -22.64 2.61
N LEU A 69 -6.86 -23.57 1.70
CA LEU A 69 -6.71 -25.00 1.98
C LEU A 69 -5.26 -25.42 1.75
N ARG A 70 -4.90 -26.63 2.17
CA ARG A 70 -3.64 -27.25 1.73
C ARG A 70 -3.68 -27.47 0.22
N ARG A 71 -2.51 -27.45 -0.41
CA ARG A 71 -2.39 -27.61 -1.87
C ARG A 71 -3.08 -28.87 -2.39
N GLN A 72 -2.91 -30.01 -1.72
CA GLN A 72 -3.57 -31.26 -2.11
C GLN A 72 -5.10 -31.18 -2.00
N ASP A 73 -5.61 -30.43 -1.02
CA ASP A 73 -7.04 -30.38 -0.71
C ASP A 73 -7.79 -29.45 -1.67
N VAL A 74 -7.13 -28.43 -2.24
CA VAL A 74 -7.72 -27.58 -3.29
C VAL A 74 -8.20 -28.42 -4.47
N SER A 75 -7.37 -29.35 -4.96
CA SER A 75 -7.71 -30.19 -6.12
C SER A 75 -8.91 -31.10 -5.87
N ARG A 76 -9.11 -31.52 -4.62
CA ARG A 76 -10.14 -32.49 -4.22
C ARG A 76 -11.44 -31.84 -3.77
N HIS A 77 -11.36 -30.72 -3.05
CA HIS A 77 -12.50 -30.14 -2.33
C HIS A 77 -12.98 -28.80 -2.88
N ALA A 78 -12.14 -28.02 -3.57
CA ALA A 78 -12.49 -26.64 -3.91
C ALA A 78 -13.71 -26.52 -4.84
N GLY A 79 -13.90 -27.47 -5.77
CA GLY A 79 -15.07 -27.51 -6.64
C GLY A 79 -16.38 -27.71 -5.85
N ARG A 80 -16.40 -28.69 -4.95
CA ARG A 80 -17.55 -28.95 -4.07
C ARG A 80 -17.83 -27.78 -3.12
N ILE A 81 -16.79 -27.22 -2.50
CA ILE A 81 -16.93 -26.08 -1.58
C ILE A 81 -17.55 -24.87 -2.32
N ARG A 82 -17.03 -24.52 -3.50
CA ARG A 82 -17.60 -23.42 -4.30
C ARG A 82 -19.06 -23.69 -4.69
N HIS A 83 -19.39 -24.93 -5.04
CA HIS A 83 -20.76 -25.28 -5.38
C HIS A 83 -21.71 -25.13 -4.19
N VAL A 84 -21.39 -25.72 -3.03
CA VAL A 84 -22.20 -25.61 -1.82
C VAL A 84 -22.37 -24.15 -1.40
N LEU A 85 -21.31 -23.35 -1.43
CA LEU A 85 -21.40 -21.92 -1.13
C LEU A 85 -22.31 -21.18 -2.13
N ALA A 86 -22.22 -21.48 -3.43
CA ALA A 86 -23.08 -20.84 -4.44
C ALA A 86 -24.57 -21.17 -4.24
N GLU A 87 -24.88 -22.43 -3.90
CA GLU A 87 -26.26 -22.88 -3.71
C GLU A 87 -26.85 -22.40 -2.38
N HIS A 88 -26.09 -22.53 -1.28
CA HIS A 88 -26.62 -22.45 0.08
C HIS A 88 -26.31 -21.13 0.82
N LEU A 89 -25.41 -20.28 0.31
CA LEU A 89 -25.24 -18.95 0.93
C LEU A 89 -26.56 -18.16 0.87
N PRO A 90 -26.88 -17.40 1.93
CA PRO A 90 -28.09 -16.59 1.92
C PRO A 90 -27.98 -15.53 0.82
N LYS A 91 -29.09 -15.22 0.14
CA LYS A 91 -29.09 -14.25 -0.98
C LYS A 91 -28.69 -12.85 -0.52
N THR A 92 -28.96 -12.53 0.74
CA THR A 92 -28.51 -11.33 1.44
C THR A 92 -27.86 -11.68 2.78
N PHE A 93 -26.87 -10.91 3.20
CA PHE A 93 -26.15 -11.07 4.46
C PHE A 93 -25.99 -9.70 5.12
N HIS A 94 -26.57 -9.51 6.32
CA HIS A 94 -26.67 -8.21 7.00
C HIS A 94 -27.16 -7.06 6.08
N GLY A 95 -28.11 -7.37 5.19
CA GLY A 95 -28.69 -6.40 4.26
C GLY A 95 -27.92 -6.20 2.95
N TYR A 96 -26.77 -6.86 2.75
CA TYR A 96 -25.99 -6.79 1.52
C TYR A 96 -26.17 -8.05 0.66
N PRO A 97 -26.35 -7.96 -0.66
CA PRO A 97 -26.40 -9.14 -1.51
C PRO A 97 -25.08 -9.92 -1.48
N THR A 98 -25.15 -11.25 -1.54
CA THR A 98 -23.95 -12.11 -1.59
C THR A 98 -23.56 -12.50 -3.03
N HIS A 99 -24.41 -12.20 -4.00
CA HIS A 99 -24.15 -12.41 -5.43
C HIS A 99 -23.45 -11.19 -6.04
N PHE A 100 -22.30 -11.43 -6.67
CA PHE A 100 -21.50 -10.43 -7.37
C PHE A 100 -21.63 -10.60 -8.89
N ALA A 101 -22.43 -9.75 -9.51
CA ALA A 101 -22.69 -9.75 -10.95
C ALA A 101 -21.57 -9.04 -11.73
N PRO A 102 -21.27 -9.47 -12.97
CA PRO A 102 -20.30 -8.78 -13.85
C PRO A 102 -20.82 -7.40 -14.30
N THR A 103 -19.91 -6.44 -14.49
CA THR A 103 -20.25 -5.07 -14.96
C THR A 103 -19.86 -4.78 -16.41
N GLY A 104 -19.40 -5.78 -17.17
CA GLY A 104 -18.84 -5.62 -18.51
C GLY A 104 -17.34 -5.31 -18.50
N ASP A 105 -16.81 -4.79 -17.38
CA ASP A 105 -15.39 -4.86 -17.06
C ASP A 105 -15.06 -6.26 -16.50
N ARG A 106 -13.94 -6.85 -16.93
CA ARG A 106 -13.61 -8.25 -16.63
C ARG A 106 -13.47 -8.49 -15.13
N ASP A 107 -12.87 -7.55 -14.42
CA ASP A 107 -12.43 -7.74 -13.04
C ASP A 107 -13.37 -7.11 -12.00
N ILE A 108 -14.19 -6.13 -12.41
CA ILE A 108 -15.12 -5.42 -11.53
C ILE A 108 -16.45 -6.17 -11.48
N ARG A 109 -16.97 -6.34 -10.25
CA ARG A 109 -18.30 -6.87 -9.97
C ARG A 109 -19.02 -6.07 -8.91
N VAL A 110 -20.34 -6.16 -8.99
CA VAL A 110 -21.27 -5.41 -8.16
C VAL A 110 -22.23 -6.35 -7.46
N MET A 111 -22.55 -6.03 -6.22
CA MET A 111 -23.55 -6.79 -5.47
C MET A 111 -24.93 -6.60 -6.11
N GLN A 112 -25.61 -7.69 -6.44
CA GLN A 112 -26.97 -7.67 -6.96
C GLN A 112 -27.80 -8.77 -6.31
N VAL A 113 -29.09 -8.52 -6.15
CA VAL A 113 -30.03 -9.55 -5.70
C VAL A 113 -30.19 -10.59 -6.79
N THR A 114 -30.32 -11.86 -6.39
CA THR A 114 -30.60 -12.96 -7.31
C THR A 114 -31.40 -14.04 -6.60
N ASP A 115 -32.28 -14.72 -7.36
CA ASP A 115 -32.97 -15.92 -6.89
C ASP A 115 -32.21 -17.21 -7.28
N ARG A 116 -31.19 -17.08 -8.13
CA ARG A 116 -30.34 -18.18 -8.59
C ARG A 116 -29.20 -18.46 -7.61
N PRO A 117 -28.41 -19.53 -7.81
CA PRO A 117 -27.16 -19.71 -7.08
C PRO A 117 -26.28 -18.45 -7.17
N VAL A 118 -25.68 -18.07 -6.04
CA VAL A 118 -24.95 -16.81 -5.95
C VAL A 118 -23.57 -16.95 -6.58
N HIS A 119 -23.12 -15.92 -7.28
CA HIS A 119 -21.73 -15.80 -7.69
C HIS A 119 -20.99 -15.10 -6.55
N HIS A 120 -20.66 -15.84 -5.49
CA HIS A 120 -20.03 -15.31 -4.29
C HIS A 120 -18.59 -14.86 -4.53
N ARG A 121 -18.06 -14.03 -3.64
CA ARG A 121 -16.63 -13.62 -3.61
C ARG A 121 -15.84 -14.31 -2.48
N VAL A 122 -16.14 -15.58 -2.20
CA VAL A 122 -15.27 -16.49 -1.43
C VAL A 122 -14.26 -17.14 -2.37
N GLU A 123 -12.99 -16.75 -2.28
CA GLU A 123 -11.90 -17.30 -3.06
C GLU A 123 -11.34 -18.56 -2.37
N VAL A 124 -11.53 -19.74 -2.98
CA VAL A 124 -11.00 -21.00 -2.45
C VAL A 124 -9.69 -21.35 -3.17
N THR A 125 -8.57 -21.24 -2.47
CA THR A 125 -7.21 -21.41 -3.03
C THR A 125 -6.24 -21.98 -1.99
N HIS A 126 -4.95 -22.07 -2.31
CA HIS A 126 -3.89 -22.37 -1.33
C HIS A 126 -2.91 -21.20 -1.23
N LEU A 127 -2.24 -21.07 -0.07
CA LEU A 127 -1.39 -19.91 0.25
C LEU A 127 -0.33 -19.63 -0.82
N SER A 128 0.42 -20.64 -1.26
CA SER A 128 1.49 -20.43 -2.24
C SER A 128 0.99 -19.85 -3.57
N ALA A 129 -0.19 -20.26 -4.05
CA ALA A 129 -0.75 -19.71 -5.28
C ALA A 129 -1.13 -18.25 -5.08
N TRP A 130 -1.88 -17.95 -4.02
CA TRP A 130 -2.33 -16.60 -3.74
C TRP A 130 -1.18 -15.60 -3.55
N PHE A 131 -0.14 -15.96 -2.79
CA PHE A 131 1.04 -15.11 -2.63
C PHE A 131 1.84 -14.96 -3.93
N THR A 132 1.97 -16.01 -4.72
CA THR A 132 2.63 -15.92 -6.04
C THR A 132 1.86 -15.03 -7.00
N ASP A 133 0.53 -15.12 -7.02
CA ASP A 133 -0.32 -14.29 -7.88
C ASP A 133 -0.31 -12.83 -7.40
N THR A 134 -0.28 -12.59 -6.09
CA THR A 134 -0.34 -11.25 -5.48
C THR A 134 1.02 -10.54 -5.48
N LEU A 135 2.12 -11.24 -5.16
CA LEU A 135 3.45 -10.64 -4.95
C LEU A 135 4.50 -11.13 -5.96
N GLY A 136 4.23 -12.21 -6.69
CA GLY A 136 5.20 -12.89 -7.53
C GLY A 136 6.13 -13.85 -6.77
N PHE A 137 5.92 -14.08 -5.47
CA PHE A 137 6.71 -14.99 -4.62
C PHE A 137 5.95 -15.40 -3.35
N VAL A 138 6.47 -16.40 -2.62
CA VAL A 138 5.93 -16.83 -1.33
C VAL A 138 6.86 -16.38 -0.19
N PRO A 139 6.37 -15.68 0.85
CA PRO A 139 7.20 -15.11 1.91
C PRO A 139 7.54 -16.11 3.03
N SER A 140 7.94 -17.36 2.70
CA SER A 140 8.16 -18.44 3.67
C SER A 140 9.51 -18.40 4.40
N SER A 141 10.58 -17.95 3.73
CA SER A 141 11.90 -17.65 4.30
C SER A 141 12.86 -17.16 3.21
N GLY A 142 13.74 -16.20 3.51
CA GLY A 142 14.76 -15.75 2.54
C GLY A 142 14.26 -14.75 1.49
N ILE A 143 13.37 -13.82 1.90
CA ILE A 143 12.92 -12.71 1.04
C ILE A 143 14.14 -11.86 0.67
N THR A 144 14.45 -11.78 -0.61
CA THR A 144 15.65 -11.08 -1.09
C THR A 144 15.44 -9.56 -1.14
N PRO A 145 16.52 -8.75 -1.18
CA PRO A 145 16.41 -7.33 -1.47
C PRO A 145 15.62 -7.02 -2.74
N THR A 146 15.81 -7.82 -3.79
CA THR A 146 15.06 -7.70 -5.04
C THR A 146 13.57 -7.92 -4.84
N ASP A 147 13.16 -8.92 -4.04
CA ASP A 147 11.74 -9.17 -3.76
C ASP A 147 11.10 -7.97 -3.06
N TRP A 148 11.79 -7.38 -2.07
CA TRP A 148 11.31 -6.20 -1.37
C TRP A 148 11.17 -5.00 -2.29
N LEU A 149 12.23 -4.66 -3.03
CA LEU A 149 12.28 -3.48 -3.88
C LEU A 149 11.38 -3.62 -5.12
N ALA A 150 11.09 -4.84 -5.58
CA ALA A 150 10.18 -5.10 -6.69
C ALA A 150 8.69 -5.16 -6.31
N THR A 151 8.39 -5.15 -5.01
CA THR A 151 7.01 -5.21 -4.51
C THR A 151 6.52 -3.80 -4.19
N PRO A 152 5.48 -3.29 -4.88
CA PRO A 152 4.87 -2.00 -4.54
C PRO A 152 4.40 -1.96 -3.09
N THR A 153 4.56 -0.81 -2.42
CA THR A 153 4.13 -0.68 -1.02
C THR A 153 2.63 -0.89 -0.84
N GLN A 154 1.82 -0.61 -1.86
CA GLN A 154 0.38 -0.92 -1.86
C GLN A 154 0.10 -2.41 -1.65
N LEU A 155 0.83 -3.31 -2.32
CA LEU A 155 0.60 -4.75 -2.17
C LEU A 155 1.03 -5.25 -0.79
N LEU A 156 2.14 -4.72 -0.26
CA LEU A 156 2.57 -4.99 1.12
C LEU A 156 1.53 -4.50 2.13
N ALA A 157 0.97 -3.30 1.93
CA ALA A 157 -0.11 -2.76 2.75
C ALA A 157 -1.36 -3.65 2.72
N GLU A 158 -1.75 -4.15 1.56
CA GLU A 158 -2.92 -5.01 1.38
C GLU A 158 -2.77 -6.40 2.01
N VAL A 159 -1.58 -6.98 2.00
CA VAL A 159 -1.30 -8.26 2.67
C VAL A 159 -1.27 -8.10 4.19
N THR A 160 -0.67 -7.01 4.67
CA THR A 160 -0.46 -6.80 6.11
C THR A 160 -1.64 -6.12 6.80
N GLY A 161 -2.38 -5.25 6.12
CA GLY A 161 -3.50 -4.48 6.68
C GLY A 161 -4.80 -5.27 6.84
N GLY A 162 -4.97 -6.34 6.07
CA GLY A 162 -6.15 -7.19 6.14
C GLY A 162 -6.29 -7.97 7.46
N ALA A 163 -7.37 -8.75 7.56
CA ALA A 163 -7.71 -9.50 8.77
C ALA A 163 -7.66 -11.01 8.54
N VAL A 164 -7.17 -11.75 9.54
CA VAL A 164 -7.27 -13.22 9.59
C VAL A 164 -8.36 -13.57 10.59
N PHE A 165 -9.33 -14.36 10.16
CA PHE A 165 -10.48 -14.78 10.97
C PHE A 165 -10.27 -16.16 11.57
N HIS A 166 -9.52 -17.02 10.86
CA HIS A 166 -9.15 -18.35 11.29
C HIS A 166 -7.82 -18.75 10.62
N ASP A 167 -6.91 -19.37 11.36
CA ASP A 167 -5.62 -19.87 10.84
C ASP A 167 -5.40 -21.32 11.29
N GLY A 168 -6.23 -22.24 10.80
CA GLY A 168 -6.13 -23.66 11.09
C GLY A 168 -5.00 -24.36 10.34
N LEU A 169 -4.34 -23.68 9.38
CA LEU A 169 -3.12 -24.19 8.74
C LEU A 169 -1.86 -23.80 9.53
N GLY A 170 -1.91 -22.70 10.30
CA GLY A 170 -0.77 -22.18 11.07
C GLY A 170 0.32 -21.54 10.22
N GLU A 171 0.05 -21.32 8.93
CA GLU A 171 1.01 -20.81 7.95
C GLU A 171 0.80 -19.32 7.64
N LEU A 172 -0.44 -18.81 7.76
CA LEU A 172 -0.75 -17.47 7.26
C LEU A 172 -0.18 -16.36 8.17
N ALA A 173 -0.27 -16.52 9.48
CA ALA A 173 0.29 -15.55 10.43
C ALA A 173 1.82 -15.39 10.32
N PRO A 174 2.64 -16.45 10.23
CA PRO A 174 4.08 -16.34 9.97
C PRO A 174 4.41 -15.60 8.67
N LEU A 175 3.74 -15.96 7.55
CA LEU A 175 3.95 -15.32 6.24
C LEU A 175 3.66 -13.81 6.27
N ARG A 176 2.58 -13.41 6.95
CA ARG A 176 2.25 -11.98 7.14
C ARG A 176 3.22 -11.27 8.07
N THR A 177 3.73 -11.96 9.09
CA THR A 177 4.72 -11.40 10.02
C THR A 177 6.04 -11.10 9.30
N ALA A 178 6.48 -11.97 8.40
CA ALA A 178 7.66 -11.74 7.57
C ALA A 178 7.55 -10.48 6.68
N LEU A 179 6.32 -10.12 6.29
CA LEU A 179 6.03 -8.94 5.48
C LEU A 179 5.62 -7.70 6.29
N ARG A 180 5.51 -7.81 7.63
CA ARG A 180 5.00 -6.75 8.50
C ARG A 180 5.75 -5.43 8.32
N TRP A 181 7.07 -5.51 8.15
CA TRP A 181 7.91 -4.35 7.87
C TRP A 181 9.20 -4.75 7.15
N TYR A 182 9.83 -3.78 6.50
CA TYR A 182 11.14 -3.94 5.88
C TYR A 182 12.23 -4.39 6.87
N PRO A 183 13.14 -5.27 6.44
CA PRO A 183 14.44 -5.44 7.09
C PRO A 183 15.19 -4.12 7.18
N HIS A 184 16.08 -3.98 8.16
CA HIS A 184 16.72 -2.71 8.49
C HIS A 184 17.38 -2.01 7.30
N ASP A 185 18.28 -2.69 6.58
CA ASP A 185 19.02 -2.09 5.47
C ASP A 185 18.11 -1.75 4.27
N ILE A 186 17.06 -2.53 4.03
CA ILE A 186 16.02 -2.22 3.03
C ILE A 186 15.29 -0.94 3.41
N TRP A 187 14.94 -0.79 4.70
CA TRP A 187 14.27 0.41 5.19
C TRP A 187 15.17 1.65 5.04
N LEU A 188 16.46 1.54 5.40
CA LEU A 188 17.44 2.62 5.19
C LEU A 188 17.54 3.00 3.70
N HIS A 189 17.61 2.01 2.81
CA HIS A 189 17.66 2.24 1.36
C HIS A 189 16.41 2.97 0.86
N VAL A 190 15.21 2.49 1.18
CA VAL A 190 13.93 3.10 0.75
C VAL A 190 13.78 4.53 1.29
N LEU A 191 14.19 4.79 2.54
CA LEU A 191 14.23 6.14 3.10
C LEU A 191 15.25 7.04 2.38
N ALA A 192 16.43 6.51 2.06
CA ALA A 192 17.48 7.26 1.37
C ALA A 192 17.01 7.70 -0.02
N CYS A 193 16.35 6.79 -0.75
CA CYS A 193 15.77 7.06 -2.06
C CYS A 193 14.61 8.06 -1.97
N GLN A 194 13.79 8.00 -0.91
CA GLN A 194 12.72 8.98 -0.69
C GLN A 194 13.27 10.39 -0.42
N TRP A 195 14.31 10.51 0.40
CA TRP A 195 15.03 11.78 0.60
C TRP A 195 15.71 12.27 -0.68
N GLN A 196 16.25 11.36 -1.49
CA GLN A 196 16.90 11.69 -2.76
C GLN A 196 15.90 12.33 -3.73
N ARG A 197 14.69 11.75 -3.83
CA ARG A 197 13.58 12.30 -4.63
C ARG A 197 13.23 13.73 -4.21
N ILE A 198 13.12 13.98 -2.90
CA ILE A 198 12.88 15.32 -2.36
C ILE A 198 14.01 16.26 -2.79
N SER A 199 15.26 15.86 -2.56
CA SER A 199 16.46 16.68 -2.85
C SER A 199 16.58 17.12 -4.31
N GLN A 200 16.06 16.31 -5.24
CA GLN A 200 16.12 16.59 -6.69
C GLN A 200 15.16 17.70 -7.11
N GLU A 201 14.16 18.02 -6.29
CA GLU A 201 13.09 18.97 -6.64
C GLU A 201 12.97 20.17 -5.69
N GLU A 202 13.64 20.19 -4.52
CA GLU A 202 13.45 21.25 -3.50
C GLU A 202 13.57 22.66 -4.08
N ALA A 203 14.60 22.90 -4.91
CA ALA A 203 14.84 24.22 -5.51
C ALA A 203 13.87 24.56 -6.65
N PHE A 204 13.15 23.57 -7.21
CA PHE A 204 12.38 23.77 -8.45
C PHE A 204 11.09 24.57 -8.22
N VAL A 205 10.53 24.58 -7.01
CA VAL A 205 9.38 25.44 -6.67
C VAL A 205 9.71 26.91 -6.90
N GLY A 206 10.85 27.36 -6.36
CA GLY A 206 11.32 28.73 -6.53
C GLY A 206 11.88 29.00 -7.93
N ARG A 207 12.57 28.03 -8.55
CA ARG A 207 13.10 28.20 -9.93
C ARG A 207 12.01 28.34 -10.98
N CYS A 208 10.89 27.63 -10.87
CA CYS A 208 9.73 27.85 -11.73
C CYS A 208 9.16 29.25 -11.49
N GLY A 209 9.02 29.64 -10.22
CA GLY A 209 8.52 30.96 -9.84
C GLY A 209 9.40 32.14 -10.30
N GLU A 210 10.73 31.96 -10.35
CA GLU A 210 11.68 32.97 -10.83
C GLU A 210 11.42 33.40 -12.27
N VAL A 211 10.94 32.48 -13.12
CA VAL A 211 10.58 32.76 -14.52
C VAL A 211 9.09 33.06 -14.71
N GLY A 212 8.34 33.22 -13.62
CA GLY A 212 6.90 33.49 -13.64
C GLY A 212 6.00 32.27 -13.87
N ASP A 213 6.54 31.05 -13.82
CA ASP A 213 5.79 29.80 -13.98
C ASP A 213 5.19 29.31 -12.66
N GLU A 214 4.10 29.96 -12.25
CA GLU A 214 3.38 29.58 -11.03
C GLU A 214 2.69 28.20 -11.13
N LEU A 215 2.30 27.78 -12.33
CA LEU A 215 1.71 26.46 -12.55
C LEU A 215 2.77 25.37 -12.35
N GLY A 216 3.95 25.52 -12.95
CA GLY A 216 5.08 24.61 -12.74
C GLY A 216 5.51 24.57 -11.27
N SER A 217 5.56 25.73 -10.62
CA SER A 217 5.83 25.82 -9.17
C SER A 217 4.82 25.01 -8.35
N ALA A 218 3.51 25.14 -8.64
CA ALA A 218 2.47 24.36 -7.98
C ALA A 218 2.58 22.85 -8.25
N MET A 219 2.92 22.45 -9.48
CA MET A 219 3.11 21.04 -9.85
C MET A 219 4.28 20.40 -9.09
N VAL A 220 5.41 21.11 -8.99
CA VAL A 220 6.58 20.66 -8.21
C VAL A 220 6.24 20.59 -6.73
N ALA A 221 5.56 21.60 -6.18
CA ALA A 221 5.12 21.59 -4.78
C ALA A 221 4.20 20.39 -4.50
N ALA A 222 3.29 20.03 -5.41
CA ALA A 222 2.44 18.85 -5.27
C ALA A 222 3.23 17.53 -5.24
N ARG A 223 4.29 17.41 -6.05
CA ARG A 223 5.19 16.25 -6.03
C ARG A 223 5.96 16.15 -4.72
N LEU A 224 6.49 17.28 -4.23
CA LEU A 224 7.19 17.36 -2.95
C LEU A 224 6.26 17.00 -1.79
N VAL A 225 5.04 17.55 -1.74
CA VAL A 225 4.05 17.21 -0.71
C VAL A 225 3.72 15.71 -0.73
N ARG A 226 3.55 15.11 -1.92
CA ARG A 226 3.36 13.66 -2.07
C ARG A 226 4.54 12.88 -1.47
N ASP A 227 5.77 13.27 -1.81
CA ASP A 227 6.98 12.61 -1.35
C ASP A 227 7.22 12.78 0.16
N LEU A 228 6.87 13.92 0.75
CA LEU A 228 6.90 14.15 2.19
C LEU A 228 5.88 13.29 2.95
N MET A 229 4.65 13.16 2.43
CA MET A 229 3.63 12.27 3.02
C MET A 229 4.10 10.81 2.98
N ARG A 230 4.67 10.35 1.86
CA ARG A 230 5.25 9.01 1.74
C ARG A 230 6.40 8.81 2.73
N LEU A 231 7.30 9.79 2.85
CA LEU A 231 8.41 9.74 3.80
C LEU A 231 7.94 9.61 5.25
N CYS A 232 6.92 10.39 5.65
CA CYS A 232 6.34 10.30 7.00
C CYS A 232 5.77 8.91 7.28
N LEU A 233 5.07 8.30 6.31
CA LEU A 233 4.55 6.94 6.43
C LEU A 233 5.68 5.91 6.57
N LEU A 234 6.72 6.02 5.75
CA LEU A 234 7.90 5.15 5.83
C LEU A 234 8.63 5.28 7.17
N MET A 235 8.74 6.48 7.72
CA MET A 235 9.31 6.73 9.06
C MET A 235 8.44 6.15 10.18
N ASP A 236 7.11 6.22 10.05
CA ASP A 236 6.13 5.65 10.98
C ASP A 236 5.93 4.13 10.82
N ARG A 237 6.76 3.48 10.00
CA ARG A 237 6.67 2.05 9.67
C ARG A 237 5.30 1.63 9.12
N ARG A 238 4.75 2.44 8.22
CA ARG A 238 3.53 2.16 7.46
C ARG A 238 3.83 2.20 5.97
N TYR A 239 3.40 1.17 5.26
CA TYR A 239 3.52 1.14 3.80
C TYR A 239 2.64 2.23 3.20
N PRO A 240 3.20 3.16 2.40
CA PRO A 240 2.38 4.17 1.73
C PRO A 240 1.36 3.51 0.80
N PRO A 241 0.06 3.83 0.89
CA PRO A 241 -0.90 3.34 -0.08
C PRO A 241 -0.82 4.16 -1.38
N TYR A 242 -1.56 3.73 -2.40
CA TYR A 242 -1.72 4.51 -3.62
C TYR A 242 -2.39 5.87 -3.39
N SER A 243 -2.28 6.75 -4.40
CA SER A 243 -2.57 8.19 -4.31
C SER A 243 -3.91 8.55 -3.66
N LYS A 244 -5.00 7.82 -3.95
CA LYS A 244 -6.34 8.07 -3.39
C LYS A 244 -6.34 8.08 -1.86
N TRP A 245 -5.56 7.19 -1.24
CA TRP A 245 -5.58 6.99 0.22
C TRP A 245 -4.34 7.56 0.92
N LEU A 246 -3.40 8.14 0.18
CA LEU A 246 -2.16 8.65 0.74
C LEU A 246 -2.39 9.69 1.84
N GLY A 247 -3.24 10.69 1.56
CA GLY A 247 -3.60 11.73 2.55
C GLY A 247 -4.30 11.15 3.78
N SER A 248 -5.25 10.22 3.57
CA SER A 248 -5.97 9.55 4.67
C SER A 248 -5.05 8.69 5.54
N ALA A 249 -4.07 8.01 4.94
CA ALA A 249 -3.07 7.24 5.67
C ALA A 249 -2.11 8.16 6.44
N PHE A 250 -1.62 9.20 5.79
CA PHE A 250 -0.74 10.20 6.38
C PHE A 250 -1.37 10.89 7.59
N ALA A 251 -2.64 11.29 7.49
CA ALA A 251 -3.38 11.93 8.58
C ALA A 251 -3.49 11.04 9.85
N ARG A 252 -3.40 9.71 9.69
CA ARG A 252 -3.41 8.73 10.79
C ARG A 252 -2.02 8.47 11.41
N THR A 253 -0.97 9.13 10.93
CA THR A 253 0.37 9.08 11.55
C THR A 253 0.46 10.09 12.70
N PRO A 254 1.40 9.90 13.66
CA PRO A 254 1.61 10.88 14.74
C PRO A 254 1.91 12.31 14.26
N LEU A 255 2.52 12.46 13.07
CA LEU A 255 2.83 13.78 12.50
C LEU A 255 1.75 14.34 11.58
N GLY A 256 0.79 13.51 11.14
CA GLY A 256 -0.29 13.93 10.23
C GLY A 256 -0.93 15.25 10.67
N PRO A 257 -1.44 15.36 11.92
CA PRO A 257 -2.06 16.59 12.41
C PRO A 257 -1.13 17.81 12.47
N ARG A 258 0.18 17.60 12.70
CA ARG A 258 1.17 18.68 12.82
C ARG A 258 1.58 19.26 11.48
N LEU A 259 1.71 18.41 10.47
CA LEU A 259 2.20 18.78 9.13
C LEU A 259 1.07 19.10 8.14
N THR A 260 -0.16 18.61 8.38
CA THR A 260 -1.29 18.87 7.48
C THR A 260 -1.49 20.36 7.18
N PRO A 261 -1.44 21.28 8.18
CA PRO A 261 -1.59 22.72 7.91
C PRO A 261 -0.55 23.26 6.90
N ASP A 262 0.73 22.92 7.08
CA ASP A 262 1.80 23.39 6.19
C ASP A 262 1.67 22.80 4.79
N LEU A 263 1.40 21.50 4.68
CA LEU A 263 1.26 20.84 3.38
C LEU A 263 0.03 21.35 2.63
N THR A 264 -1.08 21.61 3.32
CA THR A 264 -2.27 22.24 2.72
C THR A 264 -1.97 23.67 2.28
N ALA A 265 -1.30 24.47 3.11
CA ALA A 265 -0.97 25.84 2.78
C ALA A 265 0.00 25.93 1.59
N ALA A 266 0.98 25.04 1.50
CA ALA A 266 1.87 24.92 0.34
C ALA A 266 1.11 24.62 -0.96
N LEU A 267 0.05 23.79 -0.93
CA LEU A 267 -0.76 23.49 -2.11
C LEU A 267 -1.77 24.59 -2.45
N ALA A 268 -2.29 25.28 -1.44
CA ALA A 268 -3.29 26.33 -1.61
C ALA A 268 -2.69 27.69 -2.01
N ALA A 269 -1.39 27.90 -1.76
CA ALA A 269 -0.71 29.14 -2.08
C ALA A 269 -0.71 29.43 -3.59
N THR A 270 -0.89 30.70 -3.92
CA THR A 270 -0.96 31.22 -5.31
C THR A 270 0.37 31.74 -5.83
N ASP A 271 1.38 31.88 -4.97
CA ASP A 271 2.71 32.35 -5.31
C ASP A 271 3.80 31.39 -4.78
N TRP A 272 4.92 31.30 -5.50
CA TRP A 272 5.99 30.36 -5.17
C TRP A 272 6.68 30.63 -3.82
N ARG A 273 6.71 31.89 -3.34
CA ARG A 273 7.40 32.24 -2.08
C ARG A 273 6.65 31.70 -0.88
N SER A 274 5.33 31.84 -0.89
CA SER A 274 4.46 31.23 0.12
C SER A 274 4.57 29.69 0.09
N ARG A 275 4.64 29.07 -1.10
CA ARG A 275 4.89 27.60 -1.21
C ARG A 275 6.22 27.20 -0.59
N GLU A 276 7.29 27.91 -0.93
CA GLU A 276 8.65 27.66 -0.41
C GLU A 276 8.67 27.77 1.11
N GLN A 277 8.06 28.80 1.69
CA GLN A 277 8.02 29.01 3.14
C GLN A 277 7.36 27.83 3.87
N HIS A 278 6.20 27.37 3.40
CA HIS A 278 5.49 26.24 4.00
C HIS A 278 6.25 24.92 3.81
N LEU A 279 6.85 24.72 2.64
CA LEU A 279 7.68 23.54 2.39
C LEU A 279 8.93 23.53 3.27
N ALA A 280 9.60 24.66 3.46
CA ALA A 280 10.75 24.80 4.34
C ALA A 280 10.40 24.39 5.78
N HIS A 281 9.29 24.90 6.34
CA HIS A 281 8.83 24.50 7.67
C HIS A 281 8.52 22.99 7.77
N ALA A 282 7.88 22.43 6.72
CA ALA A 282 7.60 21.00 6.65
C ALA A 282 8.91 20.17 6.60
N TYR A 283 9.89 20.60 5.81
CA TYR A 283 11.20 19.95 5.71
C TYR A 283 11.92 19.90 7.05
N GLU A 284 12.01 21.03 7.76
CA GLU A 284 12.69 21.12 9.05
C GLU A 284 12.01 20.23 10.10
N THR A 285 10.68 20.20 10.09
CA THR A 285 9.89 19.34 10.99
C THR A 285 10.16 17.86 10.72
N ILE A 286 10.15 17.44 9.46
CA ILE A 286 10.40 16.04 9.07
C ILE A 286 11.87 15.64 9.30
N ALA A 287 12.81 16.55 9.05
CA ALA A 287 14.22 16.37 9.36
C ALA A 287 14.47 16.18 10.87
N GLY A 288 13.73 16.91 11.71
CA GLY A 288 13.69 16.70 13.15
C GLY A 288 13.24 15.29 13.51
N LEU A 289 12.17 14.79 12.89
CA LEU A 289 11.69 13.41 13.09
C LEU A 289 12.71 12.38 12.65
N HIS A 290 13.33 12.55 11.47
CA HIS A 290 14.38 11.66 11.00
C HIS A 290 15.47 11.47 12.06
N ASN A 291 15.94 12.58 12.65
CA ASN A 291 16.95 12.53 13.71
C ASN A 291 16.46 11.81 14.97
N GLN A 292 15.17 11.93 15.32
CA GLN A 292 14.58 11.22 16.47
C GLN A 292 14.52 9.70 16.27
N LEU A 293 14.50 9.21 15.02
CA LEU A 293 14.52 7.77 14.75
C LEU A 293 15.87 7.11 15.10
N GLY A 294 16.94 7.90 15.25
CA GLY A 294 18.27 7.37 15.60
C GLY A 294 18.88 6.44 14.54
N LEU A 295 18.45 6.55 13.28
CA LEU A 295 18.95 5.71 12.18
C LEU A 295 20.33 6.13 11.67
N THR A 296 20.69 7.39 11.87
CA THR A 296 21.95 8.00 11.43
C THR A 296 22.52 8.87 12.55
N ASP A 297 23.76 9.35 12.38
CA ASP A 297 24.21 10.51 13.14
C ASP A 297 23.28 11.69 12.87
N ARG A 298 23.23 12.63 13.83
CA ARG A 298 22.37 13.81 13.72
C ARG A 298 22.76 14.63 12.49
N VAL A 299 21.80 14.86 11.61
CA VAL A 299 21.92 15.77 10.47
C VAL A 299 21.25 17.09 10.85
N ASP A 300 21.93 18.22 10.66
CA ASP A 300 21.35 19.53 10.97
C ASP A 300 20.06 19.76 10.14
N PRO A 301 18.90 19.99 10.81
CA PRO A 301 17.59 19.98 10.17
C PRO A 301 17.18 21.31 9.53
N ALA A 302 17.95 22.39 9.66
CA ALA A 302 17.54 23.70 9.14
C ALA A 302 17.46 23.75 7.60
N THR A 303 16.67 24.66 7.05
CA THR A 303 16.80 25.03 5.62
C THR A 303 17.97 25.98 5.39
N ARG A 304 18.39 26.11 4.14
CA ARG A 304 19.55 26.91 3.71
C ARG A 304 19.46 27.28 2.22
N PRO A 305 20.17 28.34 1.78
CA PRO A 305 20.26 28.69 0.37
C PRO A 305 20.74 27.53 -0.52
N TYR A 306 20.09 27.35 -1.67
CA TYR A 306 20.51 26.40 -2.68
C TYR A 306 21.73 26.93 -3.45
N HIS A 307 22.91 26.44 -3.11
CA HIS A 307 24.19 26.95 -3.61
C HIS A 307 24.31 28.47 -3.38
N SER A 308 24.56 29.24 -4.44
CA SER A 308 24.62 30.70 -4.40
C SER A 308 23.27 31.38 -4.72
N GLY A 309 22.20 30.60 -4.88
CA GLY A 309 20.86 31.10 -5.22
C GLY A 309 20.00 31.44 -4.00
N PRO A 310 18.88 32.16 -4.19
CA PRO A 310 18.03 32.64 -3.09
C PRO A 310 17.10 31.57 -2.49
N PHE A 311 16.91 30.44 -3.17
CA PHE A 311 15.92 29.42 -2.83
C PHE A 311 16.28 28.66 -1.56
N GLN A 312 15.34 28.50 -0.63
CA GLN A 312 15.56 27.75 0.62
C GLN A 312 15.27 26.27 0.43
N VAL A 313 16.27 25.43 0.72
CA VAL A 313 16.17 23.97 0.63
C VAL A 313 16.69 23.30 1.90
N LEU A 314 16.29 22.07 2.17
CA LEU A 314 16.84 21.29 3.28
C LEU A 314 18.27 20.80 2.98
N ARG A 315 18.60 20.65 1.69
CA ARG A 315 19.71 19.80 1.22
C ARG A 315 19.45 18.35 1.66
N ALA A 316 18.30 17.83 1.27
CA ALA A 316 17.84 16.49 1.62
C ALA A 316 18.83 15.39 1.17
N ASP A 317 19.72 15.67 0.21
CA ASP A 317 20.84 14.79 -0.19
C ASP A 317 21.76 14.41 0.99
N ARG A 318 21.84 15.26 2.02
CA ARG A 318 22.59 14.98 3.26
C ARG A 318 21.98 13.82 4.04
N PHE A 319 20.65 13.72 4.09
CA PHE A 319 19.94 12.62 4.72
C PHE A 319 20.08 11.33 3.92
N THR A 320 20.03 11.40 2.58
CA THR A 320 20.34 10.27 1.70
C THR A 320 21.74 9.72 1.97
N LYS A 321 22.77 10.58 2.01
CA LYS A 321 24.16 10.19 2.29
C LYS A 321 24.31 9.56 3.68
N ALA A 322 23.70 10.18 4.68
CA ALA A 322 23.74 9.67 6.05
C ALA A 322 23.11 8.27 6.18
N LEU A 323 21.97 8.03 5.53
CA LEU A 323 21.32 6.71 5.51
C LEU A 323 22.14 5.68 4.72
N ARG A 324 22.63 6.02 3.52
CA ARG A 324 23.44 5.11 2.70
C ARG A 324 24.72 4.67 3.43
N ALA A 325 25.34 5.55 4.21
CA ALA A 325 26.52 5.23 5.01
C ALA A 325 26.27 4.19 6.12
N ARG A 326 25.00 3.93 6.48
CA ARG A 326 24.59 2.96 7.50
C ARG A 326 24.18 1.61 6.93
N ILE A 327 24.03 1.49 5.62
CA ILE A 327 23.71 0.23 4.94
C ILE A 327 24.94 -0.69 5.00
N THR A 328 24.75 -1.90 5.51
CA THR A 328 25.81 -2.91 5.64
C THR A 328 25.75 -3.97 4.55
N ASP A 329 24.56 -4.26 4.02
CA ASP A 329 24.33 -5.21 2.94
C ASP A 329 25.03 -4.74 1.64
N PRO A 330 26.05 -5.48 1.15
CA PRO A 330 26.73 -5.15 -0.11
C PRO A 330 25.78 -5.09 -1.31
N ALA A 331 24.75 -5.95 -1.34
CA ALA A 331 23.79 -6.00 -2.43
C ALA A 331 22.93 -4.72 -2.52
N LEU A 332 22.83 -3.93 -1.44
CA LEU A 332 22.11 -2.66 -1.42
C LEU A 332 23.01 -1.44 -1.57
N ARG A 333 24.27 -1.51 -1.13
CA ARG A 333 25.23 -0.39 -1.23
C ARG A 333 25.53 -0.02 -2.68
N ASP A 334 25.67 -1.05 -3.53
CA ASP A 334 26.09 -0.93 -4.93
C ASP A 334 24.92 -0.63 -5.90
N LEU A 335 23.68 -0.57 -5.39
CA LEU A 335 22.51 -0.24 -6.20
C LEU A 335 22.42 1.25 -6.48
N LEU A 336 21.91 1.57 -7.68
CA LEU A 336 21.41 2.90 -7.97
C LEU A 336 20.33 3.30 -6.94
N PRO A 337 20.35 4.53 -6.42
CA PRO A 337 19.41 4.98 -5.39
C PRO A 337 18.05 5.38 -5.98
N VAL A 338 17.44 4.48 -6.75
CA VAL A 338 16.11 4.67 -7.36
C VAL A 338 14.96 4.20 -6.45
N GLY A 339 15.26 3.30 -5.50
CA GLY A 339 14.31 2.84 -4.48
C GLY A 339 13.44 1.66 -4.90
N SER A 340 12.31 1.49 -4.22
CA SER A 340 11.29 0.50 -4.60
C SER A 340 10.62 0.86 -5.92
N VAL A 341 9.99 -0.12 -6.58
CA VAL A 341 9.35 0.05 -7.90
C VAL A 341 8.40 1.23 -7.96
N ASP A 342 7.65 1.49 -6.89
CA ASP A 342 6.67 2.57 -6.78
C ASP A 342 7.27 3.90 -6.28
N GLN A 343 8.60 3.96 -6.10
CA GLN A 343 9.35 5.21 -5.96
C GLN A 343 9.84 5.75 -7.32
N PHE A 344 9.94 4.93 -8.37
CA PHE A 344 10.38 5.37 -9.70
C PHE A 344 9.34 5.11 -10.82
N LEU A 345 8.22 4.46 -10.52
CA LEU A 345 7.15 4.16 -11.48
C LEU A 345 5.77 4.45 -10.89
N ASP A 346 4.87 5.04 -11.68
CA ASP A 346 3.49 5.45 -11.27
C ASP A 346 2.39 4.83 -12.16
N SER A 347 2.74 3.91 -13.07
CA SER A 347 1.74 3.27 -13.94
C SER A 347 0.97 2.19 -13.17
N THR A 348 -0.33 2.39 -12.98
CA THR A 348 -1.24 1.40 -12.38
C THR A 348 -1.22 0.07 -13.13
N ASP A 349 -1.12 0.09 -14.47
CA ASP A 349 -1.06 -1.12 -15.30
C ASP A 349 0.17 -1.97 -15.01
N VAL A 350 1.26 -1.34 -14.58
CA VAL A 350 2.50 -2.02 -14.18
C VAL A 350 2.43 -2.41 -12.70
N LEU A 351 2.10 -1.46 -11.80
CA LEU A 351 2.13 -1.65 -10.35
C LEU A 351 1.12 -2.68 -9.85
N SER A 352 0.04 -2.93 -10.59
CA SER A 352 -0.95 -3.98 -10.27
C SER A 352 -0.53 -5.38 -10.74
N ARG A 353 0.61 -5.53 -11.43
CA ARG A 353 1.03 -6.79 -12.07
C ARG A 353 2.43 -7.19 -11.61
N PRO A 354 2.58 -8.13 -10.66
CA PRO A 354 3.88 -8.51 -10.09
C PRO A 354 4.94 -8.93 -11.13
N LYS A 355 4.52 -9.54 -12.24
CA LYS A 355 5.43 -9.88 -13.34
C LYS A 355 6.08 -8.63 -13.96
N LEU A 356 5.31 -7.56 -14.15
CA LEU A 356 5.81 -6.32 -14.74
C LEU A 356 6.65 -5.52 -13.74
N THR A 357 6.23 -5.46 -12.46
CA THR A 357 7.02 -4.77 -11.42
C THR A 357 8.39 -5.42 -11.22
N ARG A 358 8.45 -6.76 -11.21
CA ARG A 358 9.70 -7.52 -11.12
C ARG A 358 10.60 -7.32 -12.34
N ALA A 359 10.04 -7.31 -13.54
CA ALA A 359 10.81 -7.03 -14.76
C ALA A 359 11.40 -5.59 -14.78
N ALA A 360 10.59 -4.59 -14.41
CA ALA A 360 11.05 -3.21 -14.30
C ALA A 360 12.16 -3.07 -13.25
N SER A 361 11.97 -3.68 -12.08
CA SER A 361 12.91 -3.60 -10.96
C SER A 361 14.22 -4.31 -11.26
N HIS A 362 14.18 -5.49 -11.89
CA HIS A 362 15.39 -6.22 -12.29
C HIS A 362 16.31 -5.37 -13.20
N THR A 363 15.72 -4.56 -14.08
CA THR A 363 16.50 -3.66 -14.95
C THR A 363 17.18 -2.55 -14.15
N MET A 364 16.47 -1.99 -13.16
CA MET A 364 16.94 -0.87 -12.36
C MET A 364 17.88 -1.28 -11.21
N GLN A 365 17.87 -2.56 -10.82
CA GLN A 365 18.71 -3.12 -9.74
C GLN A 365 20.09 -3.62 -10.22
N LYS A 366 20.52 -3.21 -11.41
CA LYS A 366 21.88 -3.41 -11.88
C LYS A 366 22.85 -2.51 -11.11
N SER A 367 24.09 -2.96 -10.93
CA SER A 367 25.10 -2.20 -10.19
C SER A 367 25.41 -0.87 -10.90
N GLU A 368 25.76 0.18 -10.15
CA GLU A 368 26.19 1.48 -10.74
C GLU A 368 27.32 1.31 -11.78
N ARG A 369 28.16 0.29 -11.60
CA ARG A 369 29.26 -0.09 -12.52
C ARG A 369 28.81 -0.67 -13.86
N GLU A 370 27.57 -1.17 -13.97
CA GLU A 370 27.02 -1.70 -15.23
C GLU A 370 26.39 -0.61 -16.10
N TRP A 371 26.21 0.60 -15.55
CA TRP A 371 25.63 1.75 -16.23
C TRP A 371 26.65 2.81 -16.65
N THR A 372 27.89 2.69 -16.16
CA THR A 372 29.05 3.52 -16.52
C THR A 372 29.95 2.76 -17.46
#